data_AF-A0A964N163-F1
#
_entry.id   AF-A0A964N163-F1
#
_cell.length_a   1.000
_cell.length_b   1.000
_cell.length_c   1.000
_cell.angle_alpha   90.00
_cell.angle_beta   90.00
_cell.angle_gamma   90.00
#
_symmetry.space_group_name_H-M   'P 1'
#
loop_
_entity.id
_entity.type
_entity.pdbx_description
1 polymer ?
#
loop_
_entity_poly.entity_id
_entity_poly.type
_entity_poly.pdbx_seq_one_letter_code
_entity_poly.pdbx_strand_id
1 'polypeptide(L)'
;MAKKSKSLVRRLIDKFMGRLEKKSPEEQLAAQLAAVQGALRAELAVLLAAALFAKKTLDTTRQVETPFPDAYFSGQTPVDDGGRAALAAYAAALEQFQVALVERDTTPSLAVAKGLTTLIVSLHAMSIPGLLPQGREMWARLAEAGEGVEEGHKFLLRREPSDIERTYFAYRPRFLASPPD
;
A
#
# COMPACT_ATOMS: atom_id res chain seq x y z
N MET A 1 5.13 43.40 4.60
CA MET A 1 4.62 42.60 5.73
C MET A 1 3.87 41.37 5.19
N ALA A 2 4.45 40.16 5.25
CA ALA A 2 3.78 38.93 4.81
C ALA A 2 4.42 37.64 5.38
N LYS A 3 4.57 37.54 6.72
CA LYS A 3 5.20 36.37 7.37
C LYS A 3 4.37 35.66 8.45
N LYS A 4 3.11 36.06 8.71
CA LYS A 4 2.32 35.48 9.82
C LYS A 4 1.28 34.41 9.44
N SER A 5 0.86 34.28 8.18
CA SER A 5 -0.25 33.38 7.79
C SER A 5 0.15 31.89 7.69
N LYS A 6 1.37 31.57 7.24
CA LYS A 6 1.86 30.17 7.13
C LYS A 6 1.98 29.44 8.48
N SER A 7 2.08 30.18 9.60
CA SER A 7 2.24 29.61 10.95
C SER A 7 0.94 29.08 11.56
N LEU A 8 -0.22 29.61 11.15
CA LEU A 8 -1.51 29.29 11.77
C LEU A 8 -2.15 28.07 11.10
N VAL A 9 -2.04 27.98 9.77
CA VAL A 9 -2.45 26.81 8.99
C VAL A 9 -1.64 25.57 9.38
N ARG A 10 -0.31 25.70 9.54
CA ARG A 10 0.55 24.58 9.96
C ARG A 10 0.20 24.10 11.37
N ARG A 11 -0.04 25.01 12.33
CA ARG A 11 -0.51 24.64 13.69
C ARG A 11 -1.90 24.00 13.70
N LEU A 12 -2.79 24.41 12.79
CA LEU A 12 -4.11 23.78 12.65
C LEU A 12 -4.00 22.39 12.04
N ILE A 13 -3.15 22.21 11.03
CA ILE A 13 -2.82 20.91 10.44
C ILE A 13 -2.17 20.01 11.49
N ASP A 14 -1.15 20.47 12.22
CA ASP A 14 -0.48 19.70 13.27
C ASP A 14 -1.44 19.34 14.42
N LYS A 15 -2.42 20.21 14.75
CA LYS A 15 -3.43 19.97 15.77
C LYS A 15 -4.57 19.05 15.30
N PHE A 16 -4.87 19.02 14.00
CA PHE A 16 -5.81 18.06 13.40
C PHE A 16 -5.16 16.71 13.16
N MET A 17 -3.93 16.70 12.64
CA MET A 17 -3.09 15.51 12.43
C MET A 17 -2.68 14.86 13.75
N GLY A 18 -2.41 15.66 14.79
CA GLY A 18 -2.15 15.17 16.14
C GLY A 18 -3.39 14.67 16.90
N ARG A 19 -4.59 14.81 16.33
CA ARG A 19 -5.87 14.34 16.89
C ARG A 19 -6.58 13.28 16.03
N LEU A 20 -6.10 13.01 14.83
CA LEU A 20 -6.43 11.77 14.15
C LEU A 20 -5.60 10.70 14.86
N GLU A 21 -6.22 10.00 15.81
CA GLU A 21 -5.64 8.79 16.38
C GLU A 21 -5.08 7.96 15.22
N LYS A 22 -3.75 7.74 15.25
CA LYS A 22 -3.10 6.91 14.25
C LYS A 22 -3.80 5.55 14.33
N LYS A 23 -4.58 5.23 13.30
CA LYS A 23 -5.36 3.99 13.25
C LYS A 23 -4.44 2.82 13.57
N SER A 24 -4.90 1.91 14.43
CA SER A 24 -4.17 0.69 14.72
C SER A 24 -4.01 -0.14 13.44
N PRO A 25 -3.02 -1.06 13.36
CA PRO A 25 -2.90 -1.98 12.24
C PRO A 25 -4.20 -2.73 11.92
N GLU A 26 -4.95 -3.14 12.95
CA GLU A 26 -6.25 -3.79 12.86
C GLU A 26 -7.29 -2.86 12.22
N GLU A 27 -7.37 -1.61 12.66
CA GLU A 27 -8.31 -0.61 12.10
C GLU A 27 -7.96 -0.24 10.66
N GLN A 28 -6.68 -0.15 10.32
CA GLN A 28 -6.22 0.12 8.96
C GLN A 28 -6.60 -1.04 8.03
N LEU A 29 -6.33 -2.29 8.44
CA LEU A 29 -6.69 -3.46 7.65
C LEU A 29 -8.21 -3.61 7.52
N ALA A 30 -8.96 -3.44 8.60
CA ALA A 30 -10.42 -3.50 8.57
C ALA A 30 -11.02 -2.44 7.63
N ALA A 31 -10.52 -1.21 7.67
CA ALA A 31 -10.95 -0.15 6.77
C ALA A 31 -10.61 -0.46 5.29
N GLN A 32 -9.41 -0.99 5.03
CA GLN A 32 -9.01 -1.34 3.68
C GLN A 32 -9.77 -2.55 3.15
N LEU A 33 -10.03 -3.55 3.98
CA LEU A 33 -10.84 -4.72 3.63
C LEU A 33 -12.28 -4.32 3.32
N ALA A 34 -12.89 -3.46 4.15
CA ALA A 34 -14.23 -2.93 3.88
C ALA A 34 -14.29 -2.15 2.56
N ALA A 35 -13.27 -1.35 2.25
CA ALA A 35 -13.16 -0.64 0.98
C ALA A 35 -13.04 -1.61 -0.21
N VAL A 36 -12.30 -2.70 -0.05
CA VAL A 36 -12.12 -3.75 -1.07
C VAL A 36 -13.40 -4.59 -1.25
N GLN A 37 -14.10 -4.93 -0.18
CA GLN A 37 -15.37 -5.68 -0.25
C GLN A 37 -16.49 -4.86 -0.91
N GLY A 38 -16.56 -3.56 -0.62
CA GLY A 38 -17.55 -2.65 -1.20
C GLY A 38 -17.22 -2.15 -2.61
N ALA A 39 -16.01 -2.38 -3.11
CA ALA A 39 -15.54 -1.87 -4.38
C ALA A 39 -16.14 -2.62 -5.59
N LEU A 40 -16.50 -1.87 -6.63
CA LEU A 40 -16.80 -2.40 -7.95
C LEU A 40 -15.53 -2.97 -8.60
N ARG A 41 -15.70 -3.84 -9.61
CA ARG A 41 -14.56 -4.47 -10.32
C ARG A 41 -13.55 -3.46 -10.89
N ALA A 42 -14.04 -2.34 -11.42
CA ALA A 42 -13.16 -1.27 -11.93
C ALA A 42 -12.37 -0.56 -10.80
N GLU A 43 -12.98 -0.37 -9.63
CA GLU A 43 -12.32 0.23 -8.47
C GLU A 43 -11.26 -0.70 -7.88
N LEU A 44 -11.56 -2.00 -7.82
CA LEU A 44 -10.60 -3.04 -7.46
C LEU A 44 -9.40 -3.05 -8.41
N ALA A 45 -9.64 -2.90 -9.72
CA ALA A 45 -8.56 -2.81 -10.70
C ALA A 45 -7.67 -1.59 -10.45
N VAL A 46 -8.25 -0.43 -10.12
CA VAL A 46 -7.50 0.79 -9.76
C VAL A 46 -6.70 0.59 -8.46
N LEU A 47 -7.28 -0.05 -7.45
CA LEU A 47 -6.59 -0.35 -6.18
C LEU A 47 -5.41 -1.29 -6.42
N LEU A 48 -5.61 -2.36 -7.18
CA LEU A 48 -4.54 -3.30 -7.54
C LEU A 48 -3.46 -2.61 -8.38
N ALA A 49 -3.84 -1.83 -9.41
CA ALA A 49 -2.89 -1.07 -10.21
C ALA A 49 -2.05 -0.10 -9.37
N ALA A 50 -2.67 0.59 -8.40
CA ALA A 50 -1.95 1.46 -7.48
C ALA A 50 -0.94 0.69 -6.63
N ALA A 51 -1.33 -0.45 -6.05
CA ALA A 51 -0.44 -1.30 -5.25
C ALA A 51 0.77 -1.80 -6.05
N LEU A 52 0.55 -2.24 -7.30
CA LEU A 52 1.61 -2.71 -8.19
C LEU A 52 2.53 -1.58 -8.65
N PHE A 53 1.97 -0.39 -8.91
CA PHE A 53 2.75 0.79 -9.21
C PHE A 53 3.61 1.24 -8.01
N ALA A 54 3.07 1.14 -6.79
CA ALA A 54 3.83 1.40 -5.57
C ALA A 54 4.98 0.40 -5.41
N LYS A 55 4.74 -0.91 -5.62
CA LYS A 55 5.81 -1.92 -5.59
C LYS A 55 6.91 -1.59 -6.59
N LYS A 56 6.57 -1.34 -7.87
CA LYS A 56 7.53 -0.91 -8.89
C LYS A 56 8.35 0.29 -8.42
N THR A 57 7.69 1.29 -7.83
CA THR A 57 8.36 2.50 -7.35
C THR A 57 9.38 2.17 -6.26
N LEU A 58 9.03 1.33 -5.29
CA LEU A 58 9.95 0.88 -4.24
C LEU A 58 11.16 0.15 -4.85
N ASP A 59 10.92 -0.76 -5.78
CA ASP A 59 11.97 -1.58 -6.41
C ASP A 59 12.94 -0.77 -7.29
N THR A 60 12.44 0.30 -7.92
CA THR A 60 13.21 1.05 -8.94
C THR A 60 13.84 2.34 -8.42
N THR A 61 13.35 2.93 -7.33
CA THR A 61 13.77 4.28 -6.91
C THR A 61 14.62 4.33 -5.64
N ARG A 62 14.71 3.23 -4.88
CA ARG A 62 15.43 3.18 -3.58
C ARG A 62 15.06 4.32 -2.62
N GLN A 63 13.82 4.83 -2.67
CA GLN A 63 13.36 5.90 -1.78
C GLN A 63 13.14 5.44 -0.33
N VAL A 64 13.13 4.14 -0.12
CA VAL A 64 13.20 3.50 1.19
C VAL A 64 14.54 2.77 1.25
N GLU A 65 15.30 2.99 2.31
CA GLU A 65 16.66 2.44 2.47
C GLU A 65 16.65 0.91 2.46
N THR A 66 15.69 0.33 3.17
CA THR A 66 15.46 -1.12 3.19
C THR A 66 14.77 -1.55 1.89
N PRO A 67 15.23 -2.61 1.22
CA PRO A 67 14.56 -3.15 0.04
C PRO A 67 13.19 -3.74 0.39
N PHE A 68 12.33 -3.88 -0.62
CA PHE A 68 11.03 -4.52 -0.44
C PHE A 68 11.21 -5.99 0.00
N PRO A 69 10.47 -6.48 1.01
CA PRO A 69 10.69 -7.79 1.62
C PRO A 69 10.02 -8.92 0.80
N ASP A 70 10.41 -9.06 -0.47
CA ASP A 70 9.81 -9.99 -1.46
C ASP A 70 9.79 -11.46 -1.00
N ALA A 71 10.78 -11.90 -0.22
CA ALA A 71 10.88 -13.28 0.23
C ALA A 71 9.69 -13.71 1.13
N TYR A 72 9.16 -12.81 1.96
CA TYR A 72 7.96 -13.09 2.75
C TYR A 72 6.69 -13.07 1.89
N PHE A 73 6.53 -12.08 1.02
CA PHE A 73 5.35 -11.99 0.14
C PHE A 73 5.24 -13.17 -0.83
N SER A 74 6.38 -13.68 -1.29
CA SER A 74 6.47 -14.85 -2.18
C SER A 74 6.28 -16.19 -1.47
N GLY A 75 6.29 -16.20 -0.13
CA GLY A 75 6.23 -17.42 0.69
C GLY A 75 7.53 -18.23 0.71
N GLN A 76 8.64 -17.67 0.23
CA GLN A 76 9.96 -18.32 0.26
C GLN A 76 10.59 -18.33 1.66
N THR A 77 10.22 -17.36 2.51
CA THR A 77 10.70 -17.27 3.89
C THR A 77 9.51 -17.37 4.85
N PRO A 78 9.58 -18.25 5.87
CA PRO A 78 8.53 -18.33 6.88
C PRO A 78 8.44 -17.03 7.69
N VAL A 79 7.24 -16.66 8.11
CA VAL A 79 7.01 -15.48 8.96
C VAL A 79 7.10 -15.90 10.43
N ASP A 80 8.32 -16.05 10.93
CA ASP A 80 8.61 -16.28 12.36
C ASP A 80 8.63 -14.96 13.15
N ASP A 81 9.02 -14.97 14.43
CA ASP A 81 9.06 -13.76 15.26
C ASP A 81 10.03 -12.69 14.72
N GLY A 82 11.18 -13.12 14.17
CA GLY A 82 12.13 -12.21 13.54
C GLY A 82 11.57 -11.60 12.27
N GLY A 83 10.90 -12.40 11.44
CA GLY A 83 10.18 -11.94 10.25
C GLY A 83 9.05 -10.98 10.57
N ARG A 84 8.25 -11.26 11.62
CA ARG A 84 7.20 -10.34 12.09
C ARG A 84 7.76 -8.99 12.49
N ALA A 85 8.86 -8.96 13.26
CA ALA A 85 9.52 -7.72 13.66
C ALA A 85 10.07 -6.95 12.44
N ALA A 86 10.68 -7.63 11.48
CA ALA A 86 11.20 -7.04 10.25
C ALA A 86 10.08 -6.43 9.38
N LEU A 87 8.96 -7.15 9.21
CA LEU A 87 7.79 -6.69 8.46
C LEU A 87 7.15 -5.47 9.13
N ALA A 88 7.03 -5.46 10.46
CA ALA A 88 6.50 -4.32 11.21
C ALA A 88 7.40 -3.07 11.09
N ALA A 89 8.72 -3.25 11.19
CA ALA A 89 9.68 -2.16 10.98
C ALA A 89 9.61 -1.60 9.56
N TYR A 90 9.49 -2.47 8.55
CA TYR A 90 9.32 -2.07 7.16
C TYR A 90 8.01 -1.33 6.92
N ALA A 91 6.90 -1.78 7.53
CA ALA A 91 5.61 -1.08 7.46
C ALA A 91 5.71 0.34 8.01
N ALA A 92 6.38 0.53 9.16
CA ALA A 92 6.62 1.85 9.73
C ALA A 92 7.44 2.76 8.80
N ALA A 93 8.44 2.21 8.10
CA ALA A 93 9.20 2.97 7.10
C ALA A 93 8.32 3.37 5.90
N LEU A 94 7.44 2.48 5.43
CA LEU A 94 6.49 2.80 4.36
C LEU A 94 5.46 3.85 4.78
N GLU A 95 4.98 3.84 6.02
CA GLU A 95 4.08 4.87 6.55
C GLU A 95 4.73 6.26 6.51
N GLN A 96 6.00 6.37 6.93
CA GLN A 96 6.76 7.63 6.83
C GLN A 96 6.92 8.08 5.37
N PHE A 97 7.25 7.13 4.48
CA PHE A 97 7.38 7.43 3.06
C PHE A 97 6.05 7.87 2.43
N GLN A 98 4.93 7.25 2.83
CA GLN A 98 3.60 7.61 2.37
C GLN A 98 3.25 9.06 2.74
N VAL A 99 3.55 9.49 3.98
CA VAL A 99 3.34 10.89 4.40
C VAL A 99 4.13 11.84 3.48
N ALA A 100 5.40 11.56 3.22
CA ALA A 100 6.23 12.38 2.34
C ALA A 100 5.68 12.45 0.90
N LEU A 101 5.06 11.38 0.39
CA LEU A 101 4.43 11.37 -0.94
C LEU A 101 3.14 12.18 -1.00
N VAL A 102 2.33 12.14 0.06
CA VAL A 102 1.12 12.98 0.19
C VAL A 102 1.51 14.45 0.26
N GLU A 103 2.55 14.81 1.01
CA GLU A 103 3.06 16.18 1.10
C GLU A 103 3.58 16.74 -0.24
N ARG A 104 4.07 15.88 -1.14
CA ARG A 104 4.50 16.29 -2.49
C ARG A 104 3.34 16.68 -3.40
N ASP A 105 2.14 16.14 -3.17
CA ASP A 105 0.89 16.47 -3.86
C ASP A 105 0.97 16.49 -5.41
N THR A 106 1.58 15.46 -5.99
CA THR A 106 1.62 15.25 -7.44
C THR A 106 0.80 14.02 -7.81
N THR A 107 0.24 13.96 -9.03
CA THR A 107 -0.51 12.77 -9.48
C THR A 107 0.27 11.46 -9.29
N PRO A 108 1.57 11.36 -9.69
CA PRO A 108 2.34 10.15 -9.43
C PRO A 108 2.58 9.89 -7.94
N SER A 109 2.86 10.91 -7.12
CA SER A 109 3.10 10.70 -5.68
C SER A 109 1.85 10.25 -4.95
N LEU A 110 0.69 10.81 -5.27
CA LEU A 110 -0.61 10.38 -4.72
C LEU A 110 -0.99 8.97 -5.18
N ALA A 111 -0.68 8.61 -6.43
CA ALA A 111 -0.89 7.25 -6.94
C ALA A 111 -0.04 6.22 -6.18
N VAL A 112 1.25 6.52 -5.94
CA VAL A 112 2.11 5.67 -5.11
C VAL A 112 1.62 5.63 -3.68
N ALA A 113 1.27 6.76 -3.07
CA ALA A 113 0.76 6.82 -1.70
C ALA A 113 -0.50 5.96 -1.53
N LYS A 114 -1.43 5.98 -2.51
CA LYS A 114 -2.61 5.12 -2.54
C LYS A 114 -2.24 3.64 -2.57
N GLY A 115 -1.27 3.27 -3.40
CA GLY A 115 -0.78 1.88 -3.48
C GLY A 115 -0.06 1.41 -2.23
N LEU A 116 0.68 2.31 -1.56
CA LEU A 116 1.35 2.00 -0.30
C LEU A 116 0.37 1.60 0.80
N THR A 117 -0.85 2.15 0.84
CA THR A 117 -1.87 1.72 1.82
C THR A 117 -2.10 0.21 1.75
N THR A 118 -2.30 -0.34 0.54
CA THR A 118 -2.50 -1.78 0.36
C THR A 118 -1.27 -2.59 0.78
N LEU A 119 -0.06 -2.10 0.47
CA LEU A 119 1.18 -2.79 0.85
C LEU A 119 1.42 -2.75 2.37
N ILE A 120 1.18 -1.61 3.02
CA ILE A 120 1.30 -1.42 4.47
C ILE A 120 0.36 -2.37 5.21
N VAL A 121 -0.93 -2.41 4.86
CA VAL A 121 -1.86 -3.33 5.53
C VAL A 121 -1.54 -4.80 5.23
N SER A 122 -0.91 -5.09 4.09
CA SER A 122 -0.42 -6.45 3.80
C SER A 122 0.73 -6.86 4.71
N LEU A 123 1.66 -5.94 5.00
CA LEU A 123 2.74 -6.15 5.96
C LEU A 123 2.17 -6.39 7.36
N HIS A 124 1.21 -5.57 7.79
CA HIS A 124 0.50 -5.73 9.07
C HIS A 124 -0.22 -7.08 9.17
N ALA A 125 -0.91 -7.50 8.11
CA ALA A 125 -1.60 -8.79 8.07
C ALA A 125 -0.64 -9.99 8.19
N MET A 126 0.59 -9.86 7.67
CA MET A 126 1.61 -10.90 7.81
C MET A 126 2.33 -10.82 9.17
N SER A 127 2.52 -9.63 9.73
CA SER A 127 3.25 -9.43 10.99
C SER A 127 2.42 -9.76 12.24
N ILE A 128 1.09 -9.72 12.14
CA ILE A 128 0.17 -9.99 13.26
C ILE A 128 -0.64 -11.27 12.96
N PRO A 129 -0.42 -12.38 13.67
CA PRO A 129 -1.03 -13.68 13.34
C PRO A 129 -2.57 -13.66 13.21
N GLY A 130 -3.25 -12.87 14.05
CA GLY A 130 -4.72 -12.75 14.02
C GLY A 130 -5.29 -12.06 12.78
N LEU A 131 -4.46 -11.34 12.01
CA LEU A 131 -4.87 -10.55 10.86
C LEU A 131 -4.64 -11.25 9.51
N LEU A 132 -3.91 -12.36 9.50
CA LEU A 132 -3.57 -13.08 8.27
C LEU A 132 -4.81 -13.49 7.44
N PRO A 133 -5.91 -14.01 8.03
CA PRO A 133 -7.10 -14.37 7.25
C PRO A 133 -7.70 -13.17 6.50
N GLN A 134 -7.74 -11.99 7.13
CA GLN A 134 -8.25 -10.75 6.52
C GLN A 134 -7.33 -10.25 5.40
N GLY A 135 -6.01 -10.37 5.59
CA GLY A 135 -5.04 -10.07 4.54
C GLY A 135 -5.21 -10.96 3.31
N ARG A 136 -5.47 -12.27 3.52
CA ARG A 136 -5.75 -13.21 2.43
C ARG A 136 -7.04 -12.89 1.70
N GLU A 137 -8.11 -12.61 2.45
CA GLU A 137 -9.39 -12.20 1.87
C GLU A 137 -9.26 -10.94 1.01
N MET A 138 -8.55 -9.92 1.51
CA MET A 138 -8.29 -8.69 0.77
C MET A 138 -7.60 -8.96 -0.57
N TRP A 139 -6.56 -9.79 -0.58
CA TRP A 139 -5.83 -10.11 -1.81
C TRP A 139 -6.60 -11.02 -2.76
N ALA A 140 -7.40 -11.96 -2.24
CA ALA A 140 -8.31 -12.77 -3.05
C ALA A 140 -9.29 -11.87 -3.82
N ARG A 141 -9.88 -10.89 -3.13
CA ARG A 141 -10.82 -9.94 -3.74
C ARG A 141 -10.14 -9.01 -4.76
N LEU A 142 -8.94 -8.51 -4.48
CA LEU A 142 -8.16 -7.71 -5.43
C LEU A 142 -7.79 -8.53 -6.68
N ALA A 143 -7.48 -9.82 -6.54
CA ALA A 143 -7.08 -10.68 -7.64
C ALA A 143 -8.19 -10.89 -8.68
N GLU A 144 -9.47 -10.82 -8.29
CA GLU A 144 -10.61 -10.89 -9.21
C GLU A 144 -10.60 -9.79 -10.29
N ALA A 145 -9.94 -8.66 -10.01
CA ALA A 145 -9.83 -7.53 -10.93
C ALA A 145 -8.59 -7.59 -11.83
N GLY A 146 -7.86 -8.72 -11.85
CA GLY A 146 -6.58 -8.88 -12.53
C GLY A 146 -6.58 -8.47 -14.01
N GLU A 147 -7.65 -8.76 -14.74
CA GLU A 147 -7.79 -8.40 -16.17
C GLU A 147 -7.93 -6.90 -16.41
N GLY A 148 -8.39 -6.12 -15.43
CA GLY A 148 -8.62 -4.67 -15.57
C GLY A 148 -7.46 -3.80 -15.07
N VAL A 149 -6.36 -4.40 -14.62
CA VAL A 149 -5.24 -3.68 -13.98
C VAL A 149 -4.63 -2.64 -14.91
N GLU A 150 -4.54 -2.94 -16.20
CA GLU A 150 -4.00 -2.00 -17.19
C GLU A 150 -4.91 -0.77 -17.34
N GLU A 151 -6.22 -0.96 -17.46
CA GLU A 151 -7.20 0.13 -17.47
C GLU A 151 -7.18 0.92 -16.16
N GLY A 152 -7.04 0.24 -15.03
CA GLY A 152 -6.89 0.87 -13.72
C GLY A 152 -5.65 1.75 -13.63
N HIS A 153 -4.53 1.30 -14.20
CA HIS A 153 -3.29 2.07 -14.30
C HIS A 153 -3.46 3.30 -15.20
N LYS A 154 -4.06 3.14 -16.38
CA LYS A 154 -4.36 4.25 -17.31
C LYS A 154 -5.26 5.29 -16.65
N PHE A 155 -6.28 4.87 -15.91
CA PHE A 155 -7.14 5.77 -15.16
C PHE A 155 -6.36 6.54 -14.08
N LEU A 156 -5.50 5.83 -13.34
CA LEU A 156 -4.73 6.39 -12.23
C LEU A 156 -3.68 7.42 -12.69
N LEU A 157 -2.93 7.10 -13.75
CA LEU A 157 -1.78 7.89 -14.20
C LEU A 157 -2.03 8.70 -15.47
N ARG A 158 -3.19 8.53 -16.11
CA ARG A 158 -3.58 9.21 -17.36
C ARG A 158 -2.57 9.01 -18.49
N ARG A 159 -1.95 7.82 -18.55
CA ARG A 159 -1.00 7.43 -19.59
C ARG A 159 -0.99 5.92 -19.80
N GLU A 160 -0.42 5.49 -20.92
CA GLU A 160 -0.14 4.09 -21.20
C GLU A 160 0.91 3.51 -20.23
N PRO A 161 0.78 2.23 -19.83
CA PRO A 161 1.82 1.55 -19.08
C PRO A 161 3.04 1.29 -19.97
N SER A 162 4.21 1.47 -19.38
CA SER A 162 5.48 1.04 -19.94
C SER A 162 5.63 -0.49 -19.87
N ASP A 163 6.55 -1.06 -20.64
CA ASP A 163 6.82 -2.50 -20.61
C ASP A 163 7.24 -2.98 -19.22
N ILE A 164 8.04 -2.16 -18.52
CA ILE A 164 8.40 -2.41 -17.11
C ILE A 164 7.15 -2.42 -16.22
N GLU A 165 6.11 -1.62 -16.48
CA GLU A 165 4.89 -1.68 -15.66
C GLU A 165 4.09 -2.95 -15.90
N ARG A 166 4.02 -3.38 -17.17
CA ARG A 166 3.33 -4.62 -17.53
C ARG A 166 3.95 -5.84 -16.87
N THR A 167 5.28 -5.88 -16.65
CA THR A 167 5.90 -7.00 -15.90
C THR A 167 5.43 -7.05 -14.45
N TYR A 168 5.09 -5.92 -13.83
CA TYR A 168 4.57 -5.86 -12.46
C TYR A 168 3.08 -6.20 -12.38
N PHE A 169 2.31 -6.05 -13.47
CA PHE A 169 0.88 -6.39 -13.48
C PHE A 169 0.60 -7.87 -13.19
N ALA A 170 1.59 -8.74 -13.44
CA ALA A 170 1.54 -10.15 -13.11
C ALA A 170 1.89 -10.47 -11.63
N TYR A 171 2.44 -9.52 -10.87
CA TYR A 171 2.85 -9.78 -9.49
C TYR A 171 1.64 -10.07 -8.60
N ARG A 172 1.72 -11.17 -7.85
CA ARG A 172 0.76 -11.54 -6.80
C ARG A 172 1.53 -12.03 -5.58
N PRO A 173 1.18 -11.56 -4.37
CA PRO A 173 1.85 -12.01 -3.16
C PRO A 173 1.38 -13.40 -2.77
N ARG A 174 2.12 -14.43 -3.19
CA ARG A 174 1.75 -15.85 -3.00
C ARG A 174 1.39 -16.20 -1.56
N PHE A 175 2.11 -15.66 -0.57
CA PHE A 175 1.81 -15.90 0.85
C PHE A 175 0.39 -15.46 1.27
N LEU A 176 -0.12 -14.40 0.62
CA LEU A 176 -1.45 -13.84 0.85
C LEU A 176 -2.49 -14.29 -0.19
N ALA A 177 -2.05 -14.77 -1.37
CA ALA A 177 -2.92 -15.17 -2.46
C ALA A 177 -3.21 -16.69 -2.51
N SER A 178 -2.44 -17.51 -1.77
CA SER A 178 -2.70 -18.95 -1.68
C SER A 178 -3.81 -19.25 -0.66
N PRO A 179 -4.71 -20.20 -0.96
CA PRO A 179 -5.62 -20.74 0.05
C PRO A 179 -4.80 -21.36 1.20
N PRO A 180 -5.35 -21.40 2.44
CA PRO A 180 -4.73 -22.19 3.52
C PRO A 180 -4.62 -23.65 3.07
N ASP A 181 -3.40 -24.20 3.15
CA ASP A 181 -3.18 -25.66 3.10
C ASP A 181 -3.86 -26.36 4.29
#